data_AF-A0A537M3N5-F1
#
_entry.id   AF-A0A537M3N5-F1
#
_cell.length_a   1.000
_cell.length_b   1.000
_cell.length_c   1.000
_cell.angle_alpha   90.00
_cell.angle_beta   90.00
_cell.angle_gamma   90.00
#
_symmetry.space_group_name_H-M   'P 1'
#
loop_
_entity.id
_entity.type
_entity.pdbx_description
1 polymer ?
#
loop_
_entity_poly.entity_id
_entity_poly.type
_entity_poly.pdbx_seq_one_letter_code
_entity_poly.pdbx_strand_id
1 'polypeptide(L)'
;MKQTIAVDRYRALHLLGALAGLSVALGACTYTSGEVVTASVPDDYRLRHPIAVQEADRSIVVFVGHARGGLSASQRADVAGLAQTWVREATGAIVADVPVDTPNAWAAATAFREIQAVLAAGGVPSRGIVLHHYHPDDPRTLPTIRLSYPKISAVAG
;
A
#
# COMPACT_ATOMS: atom_id res chain seq x y z
N MET A 1 -18.54 97.87 -14.68
CA MET A 1 -19.50 96.84 -14.25
C MET A 1 -18.80 95.47 -14.33
N LYS A 2 -18.35 94.92 -13.20
CA LYS A 2 -17.53 93.69 -13.08
C LYS A 2 -18.45 92.45 -13.01
N GLN A 3 -18.65 91.73 -14.12
CA GLN A 3 -19.48 90.50 -14.12
C GLN A 3 -18.96 89.34 -15.00
N THR A 4 -17.98 89.54 -15.91
CA THR A 4 -17.56 88.50 -16.87
C THR A 4 -16.50 87.53 -16.35
N ILE A 5 -15.62 87.95 -15.44
CA ILE A 5 -14.46 87.14 -14.99
C ILE A 5 -14.87 85.98 -14.05
N ALA A 6 -15.96 86.14 -13.29
CA ALA A 6 -16.41 85.12 -12.35
C ALA A 6 -17.04 83.91 -13.05
N VAL A 7 -17.82 84.13 -14.11
CA VAL A 7 -18.52 83.08 -14.86
C VAL A 7 -17.56 82.10 -15.53
N ASP A 8 -16.43 82.60 -16.04
CA ASP A 8 -15.40 81.78 -16.70
C ASP A 8 -14.66 80.87 -15.70
N ARG A 9 -14.42 81.36 -14.48
CA ARG A 9 -13.79 80.58 -13.41
C ARG A 9 -14.70 79.46 -12.90
N TYR A 10 -16.01 79.71 -12.80
CA TYR A 10 -16.98 78.67 -12.45
C TYR A 10 -17.09 77.61 -13.54
N ARG A 11 -17.10 78.00 -14.83
CA ARG A 11 -17.08 77.04 -15.95
C ARG A 11 -15.82 76.19 -15.97
N ALA A 12 -14.65 76.78 -15.74
CA ALA A 12 -13.38 76.06 -15.63
C ALA A 12 -13.38 75.07 -14.45
N LEU A 13 -13.93 75.45 -13.29
CA LEU A 13 -14.09 74.57 -12.13
C LEU A 13 -15.04 73.39 -12.41
N HIS A 14 -16.15 73.63 -13.11
CA HIS A 14 -17.07 72.57 -13.52
C HIS A 14 -16.44 71.61 -14.54
N LEU A 15 -15.66 72.11 -15.49
CA LEU A 15 -14.92 71.30 -16.47
C LEU A 15 -13.84 70.43 -15.79
N LEU A 16 -13.09 70.99 -14.85
CA LEU A 16 -12.10 70.24 -14.06
C LEU A 16 -12.77 69.19 -13.17
N GLY A 17 -13.91 69.51 -12.56
CA GLY A 17 -14.71 68.55 -11.80
C GLY A 17 -15.24 67.41 -12.68
N ALA A 18 -15.72 67.71 -13.89
CA ALA A 18 -16.16 66.70 -14.84
C ALA A 18 -15.02 65.78 -15.30
N LEU A 19 -13.84 66.34 -15.59
CA LEU A 19 -12.64 65.57 -15.97
C LEU A 19 -12.13 64.69 -14.82
N ALA A 20 -12.14 65.19 -13.58
CA ALA A 20 -11.79 64.42 -12.40
C ALA A 20 -12.78 63.27 -12.14
N GLY A 21 -14.09 63.52 -12.29
CA GLY A 21 -15.12 62.49 -12.17
C GLY A 21 -14.99 61.41 -13.25
N LEU A 22 -14.68 61.80 -14.50
CA LEU A 22 -14.48 60.87 -15.60
C LEU A 22 -13.25 59.98 -15.36
N SER A 23 -12.14 60.54 -14.88
CA SER A 23 -10.92 59.77 -14.60
C SER A 23 -11.10 58.77 -13.46
N VAL A 24 -11.88 59.08 -12.42
CA VAL A 24 -12.25 58.12 -11.37
C VAL A 24 -13.17 57.01 -11.91
N ALA A 25 -14.14 57.36 -12.77
CA ALA A 25 -15.02 56.37 -13.40
C ALA A 25 -14.27 55.41 -14.33
N LEU A 26 -13.26 55.88 -15.08
CA LEU A 26 -12.41 55.01 -15.90
C LEU A 26 -11.39 54.20 -15.07
N GLY A 27 -10.94 54.72 -13.92
CA GLY A 27 -10.03 54.01 -13.00
C GLY A 27 -10.68 52.88 -12.19
N ALA A 28 -12.02 52.88 -12.06
CA ALA A 28 -12.76 51.83 -11.35
C ALA A 28 -12.90 50.52 -12.16
N CYS A 29 -12.47 50.50 -13.42
CA CYS A 29 -12.44 49.30 -14.27
C CYS A 29 -11.09 48.58 -14.23
N THR A 30 -10.31 48.68 -13.15
CA THR A 30 -9.22 47.74 -12.92
C THR A 30 -9.82 46.37 -12.69
N TYR A 31 -9.91 45.60 -13.78
CA TYR A 31 -10.02 44.15 -13.84
C TYR A 31 -9.37 43.55 -12.59
N THR A 32 -10.20 43.19 -11.62
CA THR A 32 -9.76 42.31 -10.54
C THR A 32 -9.34 41.06 -11.28
N SER A 33 -8.05 40.76 -11.27
CA SER A 33 -7.52 39.48 -11.72
C SER A 33 -8.42 38.43 -11.12
N GLY A 34 -9.33 37.91 -11.96
CA GLY A 34 -10.05 36.70 -11.67
C GLY A 34 -8.94 35.69 -11.52
N GLU A 35 -8.53 35.46 -10.28
CA GLU A 35 -7.88 34.24 -9.91
C GLU A 35 -8.90 33.19 -10.28
N VAL A 36 -8.77 32.70 -11.51
CA VAL A 36 -9.43 31.48 -11.94
C VAL A 36 -8.83 30.47 -10.97
N VAL A 37 -9.57 30.22 -9.88
CA VAL A 37 -9.34 29.15 -8.95
C VAL A 37 -9.55 27.88 -9.78
N THR A 38 -8.52 27.55 -10.55
CA THR A 38 -8.36 26.25 -11.16
C THR A 38 -8.32 25.31 -9.98
N ALA A 39 -9.44 24.62 -9.80
CA ALA A 39 -9.66 23.47 -8.94
C ALA A 39 -8.49 23.18 -7.98
N SER A 40 -8.64 23.57 -6.72
CA SER A 40 -7.87 22.99 -5.62
C SER A 40 -8.26 21.53 -5.44
N VAL A 41 -8.04 20.70 -6.45
CA VAL A 41 -7.90 19.27 -6.29
C VAL A 41 -6.43 19.10 -5.88
N PRO A 42 -6.15 18.71 -4.64
CA PRO A 42 -4.78 18.35 -4.26
C PRO A 42 -4.27 17.36 -5.29
N ASP A 43 -3.16 17.67 -5.95
CA ASP A 43 -2.61 16.80 -6.99
C ASP A 43 -2.06 15.48 -6.39
N ASP A 44 -2.08 15.38 -5.07
CA ASP A 44 -1.71 14.21 -4.31
C ASP A 44 -2.65 13.03 -4.62
N TYR A 45 -2.15 12.13 -5.45
CA TYR A 45 -2.79 10.88 -5.79
C TYR A 45 -3.10 10.02 -4.55
N ARG A 46 -2.37 10.21 -3.43
CA ARG A 46 -2.59 9.49 -2.16
C ARG A 46 -3.94 9.84 -1.50
N LEU A 47 -4.49 11.02 -1.81
CA LEU A 47 -5.82 11.46 -1.34
C LEU A 47 -6.96 10.98 -2.24
N ARG A 48 -6.65 10.59 -3.49
CA ARG A 48 -7.64 10.10 -4.47
C ARG A 48 -7.75 8.58 -4.46
N HIS A 49 -6.64 7.88 -4.21
CA HIS A 49 -6.58 6.43 -4.07
C HIS A 49 -5.54 6.10 -2.98
N PRO A 50 -5.96 5.77 -1.75
CA PRO A 50 -5.02 5.35 -0.72
C PRO A 50 -4.44 3.98 -1.10
N ILE A 51 -3.32 3.98 -1.83
CA ILE A 51 -2.48 2.80 -2.05
C ILE A 51 -1.60 2.68 -0.80
N ALA A 52 -2.03 1.87 0.16
CA ALA A 52 -1.22 1.56 1.33
C ALA A 52 -0.32 0.36 1.01
N VAL A 53 0.98 0.54 1.18
CA VAL A 53 1.95 -0.56 1.18
C VAL A 53 1.86 -1.22 2.55
N GLN A 54 1.37 -2.46 2.58
CA GLN A 54 1.21 -3.24 3.80
C GLN A 54 2.09 -4.49 3.73
N GLU A 55 2.63 -4.88 4.88
CA GLU A 55 3.26 -6.19 5.04
C GLU A 55 2.14 -7.23 5.15
N ALA A 56 2.10 -8.15 4.20
CA ALA A 56 1.12 -9.22 4.14
C ALA A 56 1.83 -10.56 4.36
N ASP A 57 1.17 -11.48 5.06
CA ASP A 57 1.70 -12.83 5.25
C ASP A 57 1.14 -13.79 4.20
N ARG A 58 2.03 -14.48 3.49
CA ARG A 58 1.66 -15.62 2.67
C ARG A 58 1.83 -16.88 3.51
N SER A 59 0.82 -17.74 3.57
CA SER A 59 0.93 -19.03 4.25
C SER A 59 0.27 -20.19 3.51
N ILE A 60 0.79 -21.40 3.70
CA ILE A 60 0.16 -22.65 3.30
C ILE A 60 0.20 -23.65 4.45
N VAL A 61 -0.75 -24.59 4.43
CA VAL A 61 -0.87 -25.66 5.44
C VAL A 61 -0.64 -27.00 4.77
N VAL A 62 0.28 -27.77 5.32
CA VAL A 62 0.60 -29.13 4.88
C VAL A 62 0.07 -30.11 5.92
N PHE A 63 -0.97 -30.83 5.52
CA PHE A 63 -1.55 -31.92 6.31
C PHE A 63 -0.63 -33.13 6.31
N VAL A 64 -0.30 -33.63 7.50
CA VAL A 64 0.53 -34.83 7.69
C VAL A 64 -0.28 -35.88 8.43
N GLY A 65 -0.54 -37.02 7.76
CA GLY A 65 -1.25 -38.14 8.36
C GLY A 65 -0.41 -38.89 9.41
N HIS A 66 -1.06 -39.71 10.23
CA HIS A 66 -0.40 -40.47 11.30
C HIS A 66 0.55 -41.58 10.78
N ALA A 67 0.19 -42.24 9.67
CA ALA A 67 0.85 -43.47 9.22
C ALA A 67 1.83 -43.30 8.05
N ARG A 68 1.82 -42.15 7.37
CA ARG A 68 2.68 -41.90 6.20
C ARG A 68 3.43 -40.60 6.40
N GLY A 69 4.76 -40.71 6.50
CA GLY A 69 5.65 -39.57 6.32
C GLY A 69 5.71 -39.16 4.84
N GLY A 70 5.80 -37.86 4.59
CA GLY A 70 6.01 -37.29 3.26
C GLY A 70 4.80 -36.59 2.65
N LEU A 71 5.06 -35.86 1.56
CA LEU A 71 4.10 -35.01 0.88
C LEU A 71 3.30 -35.79 -0.17
N SER A 72 2.00 -35.49 -0.25
CA SER A 72 1.20 -35.86 -1.44
C SER A 72 1.74 -35.14 -2.69
N ALA A 73 1.37 -35.63 -3.88
CA ALA A 73 1.77 -34.97 -5.12
C ALA A 73 1.28 -33.51 -5.22
N SER A 74 0.04 -33.25 -4.75
CA SER A 74 -0.52 -31.89 -4.72
C SER A 74 0.23 -30.99 -3.72
N GLN A 75 0.46 -31.47 -2.50
CA GLN A 75 1.21 -30.71 -1.49
C GLN A 75 2.64 -30.40 -1.95
N ARG A 76 3.29 -31.35 -2.63
CA ARG A 76 4.61 -31.12 -3.21
C ARG A 76 4.58 -30.02 -4.27
N ALA A 77 3.56 -29.99 -5.12
CA ALA A 77 3.36 -28.94 -6.10
C ALA A 77 3.08 -27.58 -5.43
N ASP A 78 2.28 -27.55 -4.36
CA ASP A 78 1.99 -26.33 -3.60
C ASP A 78 3.27 -25.76 -2.94
N VAL A 79 4.09 -26.62 -2.33
CA VAL A 79 5.37 -26.23 -1.72
C VAL A 79 6.35 -25.75 -2.79
N ALA A 80 6.41 -26.41 -3.95
CA ALA A 80 7.24 -25.98 -5.07
C ALA A 80 6.78 -24.61 -5.62
N GLY A 81 5.48 -24.40 -5.77
CA GLY A 81 4.91 -23.11 -6.18
C GLY A 81 5.18 -22.00 -5.16
N LEU A 82 5.11 -22.34 -3.87
CA LEU A 82 5.48 -21.43 -2.79
C LEU A 82 6.94 -21.03 -2.88
N ALA A 83 7.86 -21.99 -3.08
CA ALA A 83 9.29 -21.72 -3.23
C ALA A 83 9.58 -20.77 -4.39
N GLN A 84 8.99 -21.04 -5.56
CA GLN A 84 9.13 -20.18 -6.74
C GLN A 84 8.61 -18.77 -6.50
N THR A 85 7.51 -18.64 -5.75
CA THR A 85 6.91 -17.35 -5.43
C THR A 85 7.76 -16.60 -4.40
N TRP A 86 8.25 -17.29 -3.38
CA TRP A 86 9.13 -16.74 -2.35
C TRP A 86 10.37 -16.08 -2.94
N VAL A 87 11.03 -16.74 -3.90
CA VAL A 87 12.23 -16.20 -4.58
C VAL A 87 11.93 -14.86 -5.28
N ARG A 88 10.68 -14.62 -5.71
CA ARG A 88 10.29 -13.40 -6.44
C ARG A 88 9.73 -12.30 -5.54
N GLU A 89 8.96 -12.64 -4.51
CA GLU A 89 8.15 -11.66 -3.77
C GLU A 89 8.45 -11.58 -2.26
N ALA A 90 9.24 -12.50 -1.71
CA ALA A 90 9.43 -12.55 -0.26
C ALA A 90 10.38 -11.45 0.23
N THR A 91 10.02 -10.90 1.39
CA THR A 91 10.83 -9.89 2.10
C THR A 91 11.55 -10.48 3.31
N GLY A 92 11.26 -11.74 3.66
CA GLY A 92 11.83 -12.42 4.83
C GLY A 92 11.90 -13.94 4.67
N ALA A 93 12.39 -14.62 5.72
CA ALA A 93 12.54 -16.07 5.74
C ALA A 93 11.19 -16.79 5.78
N ILE A 94 11.16 -18.02 5.24
CA ILE A 94 10.05 -18.95 5.43
C ILE A 94 10.12 -19.50 6.85
N VAL A 95 9.10 -19.23 7.65
CA VAL A 95 8.90 -19.87 8.95
C VAL A 95 8.13 -21.16 8.71
N ALA A 96 8.70 -22.27 9.17
CA ALA A 96 8.10 -23.59 9.13
C ALA A 96 7.72 -24.02 10.55
N ASP A 97 6.44 -23.95 10.87
CA ASP A 97 5.90 -24.47 12.13
C ASP A 97 5.71 -25.97 12.02
N VAL A 98 6.44 -26.74 12.82
CA VAL A 98 6.39 -28.21 12.81
C VAL A 98 5.91 -28.70 14.18
N PRO A 99 4.87 -29.54 14.23
CA PRO A 99 4.34 -30.03 15.50
C PRO A 99 5.32 -30.98 16.17
N VAL A 100 5.42 -30.86 17.49
CA VAL A 100 6.20 -31.75 18.37
C VAL A 100 5.32 -32.33 19.46
N ASP A 101 5.74 -33.46 20.04
CA ASP A 101 5.00 -34.20 21.08
C ASP A 101 3.56 -34.59 20.69
N THR A 102 3.34 -34.80 19.40
CA THR A 102 2.05 -35.25 18.83
C THR A 102 2.10 -36.68 18.31
N PRO A 103 0.95 -37.35 18.15
CA PRO A 103 0.91 -38.69 17.56
C PRO A 103 1.45 -38.77 16.12
N ASN A 104 1.56 -37.65 15.39
CA ASN A 104 2.13 -37.59 14.04
C ASN A 104 3.52 -36.92 13.98
N ALA A 105 4.19 -36.64 15.12
CA ALA A 105 5.44 -35.88 15.16
C ALA A 105 6.56 -36.49 14.29
N TRP A 106 6.69 -37.83 14.30
CA TRP A 106 7.68 -38.52 13.45
C TRP A 106 7.38 -38.37 11.95
N ALA A 107 6.11 -38.48 11.57
CA ALA A 107 5.68 -38.29 10.19
C ALA A 107 5.88 -36.83 9.76
N ALA A 108 5.61 -35.87 10.66
CA ALA A 108 5.82 -34.44 10.43
C ALA A 108 7.30 -34.11 10.24
N ALA A 109 8.20 -34.65 11.07
CA ALA A 109 9.64 -34.47 10.89
C ALA A 109 10.14 -35.02 9.54
N THR A 110 9.58 -36.15 9.10
CA THR A 110 9.91 -36.74 7.80
C THR A 110 9.37 -35.91 6.63
N ALA A 111 8.13 -35.44 6.73
CA ALA A 111 7.54 -34.53 5.76
C ALA A 111 8.32 -33.20 5.68
N PHE A 112 8.79 -32.68 6.81
CA PHE A 112 9.59 -31.46 6.85
C PHE A 112 10.92 -31.60 6.12
N ARG A 113 11.62 -32.74 6.24
CA ARG A 113 12.83 -32.99 5.45
C ARG A 113 12.55 -32.98 3.94
N GLU A 114 11.40 -33.54 3.53
CA GLU A 114 10.97 -33.48 2.14
C GLU A 114 10.63 -32.05 1.70
N ILE A 115 9.92 -31.28 2.54
CA ILE A 115 9.63 -29.86 2.30
C ILE A 115 10.93 -29.08 2.10
N GLN A 116 11.94 -29.27 2.96
CA GLN A 116 13.24 -28.61 2.82
C GLN A 116 13.90 -28.93 1.47
N ALA A 117 13.85 -30.18 1.02
CA ALA A 117 14.39 -30.56 -0.28
C ALA A 117 13.64 -29.90 -1.44
N VAL A 118 12.31 -29.81 -1.37
CA VAL A 118 11.48 -29.15 -2.40
C VAL A 118 11.71 -27.64 -2.42
N LEU A 119 11.80 -27.00 -1.25
CA LEU A 119 12.10 -25.57 -1.13
C LEU A 119 13.50 -25.26 -1.68
N ALA A 120 14.50 -26.09 -1.35
CA ALA A 120 15.85 -25.95 -1.87
C ALA A 120 15.91 -26.12 -3.39
N ALA A 121 15.21 -27.12 -3.94
CA ALA A 121 15.07 -27.30 -5.38
C ALA A 121 14.37 -26.11 -6.06
N GLY A 122 13.48 -25.42 -5.33
CA GLY A 122 12.83 -24.20 -5.77
C GLY A 122 13.68 -22.92 -5.64
N GLY A 123 14.91 -23.01 -5.14
CA GLY A 123 15.84 -21.88 -5.03
C GLY A 123 15.86 -21.20 -3.65
N VAL A 124 15.16 -21.73 -2.65
CA VAL A 124 15.20 -21.20 -1.28
C VAL A 124 16.49 -21.66 -0.60
N PRO A 125 17.39 -20.76 -0.17
CA PRO A 125 18.61 -21.15 0.54
C PRO A 125 18.28 -21.63 1.95
N SER A 126 19.11 -22.50 2.54
CA SER A 126 18.87 -23.04 3.90
C SER A 126 18.73 -21.94 4.97
N ARG A 127 19.45 -20.82 4.83
CA ARG A 127 19.34 -19.64 5.71
C ARG A 127 18.00 -18.89 5.59
N GLY A 128 17.26 -19.12 4.51
CA GLY A 128 15.94 -18.53 4.25
C GLY A 128 14.81 -19.38 4.83
N ILE A 129 15.11 -20.45 5.57
CA ILE A 129 14.13 -21.33 6.21
C ILE A 129 14.41 -21.32 7.70
N VAL A 130 13.43 -20.90 8.50
CA VAL A 130 13.46 -20.92 9.96
C VAL A 130 12.51 -22.02 10.43
N LEU A 131 13.02 -22.97 11.19
CA LEU A 131 12.22 -24.01 11.82
C LEU A 131 11.72 -23.52 13.17
N HIS A 132 10.41 -23.59 13.37
CA HIS A 132 9.78 -23.34 14.65
C HIS A 132 9.02 -24.59 15.08
N HIS A 133 9.21 -25.00 16.33
CA HIS A 133 8.51 -26.13 16.91
C HIS A 133 7.32 -25.62 17.70
N TYR A 134 6.16 -26.24 17.51
CA TYR A 134 4.96 -25.86 18.24
C TYR A 134 4.28 -27.07 18.86
N HIS A 135 3.59 -26.83 19.98
CA HIS A 135 2.70 -27.78 20.64
C HIS A 135 1.26 -27.42 20.29
N PRO A 136 0.43 -28.35 19.78
CA PRO A 136 -0.98 -28.05 19.51
C PRO A 136 -1.74 -27.75 20.80
N ASP A 137 -2.58 -26.72 20.77
CA ASP A 137 -3.42 -26.35 21.91
C ASP A 137 -4.46 -27.44 22.25
N ASP A 138 -5.03 -28.06 21.21
CA ASP A 138 -5.97 -29.18 21.35
C ASP A 138 -5.40 -30.47 20.70
N PRO A 139 -5.09 -31.50 21.50
CA PRO A 139 -4.61 -32.80 21.01
C PRO A 139 -5.58 -33.53 20.08
N ARG A 140 -6.86 -33.14 20.04
CA ARG A 140 -7.88 -33.73 19.16
C ARG A 140 -7.82 -33.19 17.74
N THR A 141 -7.18 -32.04 17.53
CA THR A 141 -6.99 -31.47 16.20
C THR A 141 -5.83 -32.15 15.49
N LEU A 142 -5.94 -32.34 14.16
CA LEU A 142 -4.85 -32.90 13.39
C LEU A 142 -3.70 -31.88 13.34
N PRO A 143 -2.51 -32.19 13.89
CA PRO A 143 -1.37 -31.29 13.84
C PRO A 143 -0.87 -31.18 12.41
N THR A 144 -0.53 -29.97 11.96
CA THR A 144 -0.15 -29.68 10.57
C THR A 144 1.17 -28.92 10.52
N ILE A 145 1.87 -29.00 9.40
CA ILE A 145 3.01 -28.13 9.16
C ILE A 145 2.51 -26.86 8.50
N ARG A 146 2.85 -25.69 9.05
CA ARG A 146 2.54 -24.40 8.43
C ARG A 146 3.81 -23.79 7.86
N LEU A 147 3.74 -23.31 6.63
CA LEU A 147 4.81 -22.55 6.01
C LEU A 147 4.30 -21.12 5.81
N SER A 148 4.99 -20.12 6.34
CA SER A 148 4.63 -18.72 6.20
C SER A 148 5.84 -17.83 5.89
N TYR A 149 5.63 -16.71 5.21
CA TYR A 149 6.66 -15.68 5.04
C TYR A 149 6.03 -14.30 4.82
N PRO A 150 6.72 -13.22 5.23
CA PRO A 150 6.27 -11.86 4.99
C PRO A 150 6.55 -11.44 3.55
N LYS A 151 5.61 -10.69 2.97
CA LYS A 151 5.76 -10.05 1.67
C LYS A 151 5.20 -8.64 1.65
N ILE A 152 5.72 -7.81 0.75
CA ILE A 152 5.16 -6.47 0.52
C ILE A 152 3.97 -6.59 -0.43
N SER A 153 2.80 -6.11 -0.01
CA SER A 153 1.62 -6.03 -0.85
C SER A 153 1.06 -4.61 -0.86
N ALA A 154 0.69 -4.12 -2.05
CA ALA A 154 -0.10 -2.90 -2.15
C ALA A 154 -1.59 -3.27 -2.05
N VAL A 155 -2.33 -2.57 -1.20
CA VAL A 155 -3.79 -2.69 -1.12
C VAL A 155 -4.39 -1.40 -1.62
N ALA A 156 -5.29 -1.50 -2.60
CA ALA A 156 -6.16 -0.39 -3.00
C ALA A 156 -7.41 -0.45 -2.13
N GLY A 157 -7.71 0.64 -1.42
CA GLY A 157 -8.96 0.84 -0.70
C GLY A 157 -10.12 1.22 -1.62
#